data_AF-A0A7W1R9I3-F1
#
_entry.id   AF-A0A7W1R9I3-F1
#
_cell.length_a   1.000
_cell.length_b   1.000
_cell.length_c   1.000
_cell.angle_alpha   90.00
_cell.angle_beta   90.00
_cell.angle_gamma   90.00
#
_symmetry.space_group_name_H-M   'P 1'
#
loop_
_entity.id
_entity.type
_entity.pdbx_description
1 polymer ?
#
loop_
_entity_poly.entity_id
_entity_poly.type
_entity_poly.pdbx_seq_one_letter_code
_entity_poly.pdbx_strand_id
1 'polypeptide(L)'
;VPLIGSAFVIAPLPRFTNGSAGTVNVGGGVSMRLIADTSDWDKTQQGITLGESGDPSSPHWQDQLADWRAVTPRIFPFSAAAVANATKETLVLAPLK
;
A
#
# COMPACT_ATOMS: atom_id res chain seq x y z
N VAL A 1 -23.39 4.08 -11.21
CA VAL A 1 -22.90 4.12 -9.81
C VAL A 1 -23.71 5.20 -9.11
N PRO A 2 -24.30 4.97 -7.92
CA PRO A 2 -24.94 6.04 -7.16
C PRO A 2 -23.98 7.22 -6.98
N LEU A 3 -24.48 8.45 -6.85
CA LEU A 3 -23.67 9.68 -6.81
C LEU A 3 -22.51 9.63 -5.78
N ILE A 4 -22.73 8.95 -4.65
CA ILE A 4 -21.74 8.76 -3.58
C ILE A 4 -20.65 7.74 -3.98
N GLY A 5 -20.99 6.75 -4.79
CA GLY A 5 -20.06 5.68 -5.17
C GLY A 5 -19.03 6.09 -6.23
N SER A 6 -19.21 7.24 -6.90
CA SER A 6 -18.28 7.72 -7.95
C SER A 6 -16.88 8.03 -7.40
N ALA A 7 -16.79 8.53 -6.16
CA ALA A 7 -15.54 8.82 -5.49
C ALA A 7 -14.68 7.57 -5.24
N PHE A 8 -15.31 6.40 -5.18
CA PHE A 8 -14.64 5.11 -4.94
C PHE A 8 -14.29 4.37 -6.23
N VAL A 9 -14.59 4.94 -7.41
CA VAL A 9 -14.31 4.30 -8.69
C VAL A 9 -12.82 4.40 -8.99
N ILE A 10 -12.15 3.25 -9.03
CA ILE A 10 -10.79 3.12 -9.55
C ILE A 10 -10.87 2.80 -11.05
N ALA A 11 -10.02 3.43 -11.85
CA ALA A 11 -9.94 3.17 -13.28
C ALA A 11 -9.75 1.65 -13.55
N PRO A 12 -10.50 1.06 -14.49
CA PRO A 12 -10.43 -0.37 -14.78
C PRO A 12 -8.99 -0.82 -15.00
N LEU A 13 -8.60 -1.91 -14.34
CA LEU A 13 -7.30 -2.52 -14.55
C LEU A 13 -7.35 -3.39 -15.82
N PRO A 14 -6.26 -3.48 -16.61
CA PRO A 14 -6.13 -4.50 -17.65
C PRO A 14 -6.43 -5.87 -17.04
N ARG A 15 -7.20 -6.71 -17.75
CA ARG A 15 -7.80 -7.96 -17.25
C ARG A 15 -6.94 -8.61 -16.17
N PHE A 16 -7.53 -8.74 -14.98
CA PHE A 16 -7.01 -9.62 -13.93
C PHE A 16 -6.69 -10.96 -14.59
N THR A 17 -5.41 -11.31 -14.68
CA THR A 17 -5.07 -12.71 -14.86
C THR A 17 -5.59 -13.38 -13.60
N ASN A 18 -6.64 -14.22 -13.71
CA ASN A 18 -6.87 -15.24 -12.69
C ASN A 18 -5.51 -15.90 -12.53
N GLY A 19 -4.85 -15.68 -11.39
CA GLY A 19 -3.47 -16.10 -11.17
C GLY A 19 -3.28 -17.53 -11.69
N SER A 20 -2.19 -17.81 -12.40
CA SER A 20 -1.94 -19.17 -12.83
C SER A 20 -1.78 -20.06 -11.60
N ALA A 21 -2.33 -21.27 -11.59
CA ALA A 21 -2.18 -22.22 -10.48
C ALA A 21 -0.72 -22.52 -10.06
N GLY A 22 0.27 -22.13 -10.88
CA GLY A 22 1.70 -22.22 -10.59
C GLY A 22 2.37 -20.95 -10.05
N THR A 23 1.64 -19.86 -9.78
CA THR A 23 2.21 -18.65 -9.16
C THR A 23 1.49 -18.30 -7.86
N VAL A 24 2.24 -17.91 -6.84
CA VAL A 24 1.69 -17.42 -5.55
C VAL A 24 0.88 -16.13 -5.69
N ASN A 25 0.91 -15.50 -6.87
CA ASN A 25 0.20 -14.25 -7.14
C ASN A 25 -1.23 -14.52 -7.66
N VAL A 26 -2.23 -14.41 -6.78
CA VAL A 26 -3.67 -14.54 -7.12
C VAL A 26 -4.25 -13.31 -7.87
N GLY A 27 -3.40 -12.50 -8.48
CA GLY A 27 -3.80 -11.34 -9.27
C GLY A 27 -4.52 -10.29 -8.43
N GLY A 28 -5.79 -10.02 -8.75
CA GLY A 28 -6.61 -8.99 -8.10
C GLY A 28 -7.02 -9.28 -6.66
N GLY A 29 -6.85 -10.52 -6.19
CA GLY A 29 -7.17 -10.91 -4.81
C GLY A 29 -6.06 -10.60 -3.80
N VAL A 30 -4.88 -10.17 -4.25
CA VAL A 30 -3.77 -9.86 -3.34
C VAL A 30 -4.01 -8.49 -2.71
N SER A 31 -4.07 -8.43 -1.37
CA SER A 31 -4.22 -7.17 -0.62
C SER A 31 -2.89 -6.50 -0.26
N MET A 32 -1.82 -7.29 -0.16
CA MET A 32 -0.50 -6.86 0.27
C MET A 32 0.60 -7.67 -0.42
N ARG A 33 1.72 -7.00 -0.74
CA ARG A 33 2.99 -7.64 -1.11
C ARG A 33 4.07 -7.21 -0.13
N LEU A 34 4.87 -8.17 0.33
CA LEU A 34 5.97 -7.98 1.27
C LEU A 34 7.20 -8.73 0.78
N ILE A 35 8.33 -8.04 0.75
CA ILE A 35 9.65 -8.60 0.49
C ILE A 35 10.49 -8.33 1.73
N ALA A 36 10.66 -9.35 2.57
CA ALA A 36 11.42 -9.25 3.81
C ALA A 36 12.89 -9.60 3.57
N ASP A 37 13.79 -8.67 3.87
CA ASP A 37 15.23 -8.91 3.92
C ASP A 37 15.64 -9.17 5.37
N THR A 38 15.83 -10.44 5.71
CA THR A 38 16.16 -10.86 7.08
C THR A 38 17.59 -10.52 7.50
N SER A 39 18.45 -10.14 6.55
CA SER A 39 19.80 -9.66 6.82
C SER A 39 19.87 -8.17 7.10
N ASP A 40 18.88 -7.41 6.62
CA ASP A 40 18.79 -5.96 6.78
C ASP A 40 17.32 -5.50 6.68
N TRP A 41 16.67 -5.35 7.83
CA TRP A 41 15.25 -5.03 7.88
C TRP A 41 14.90 -3.68 7.26
N ASP A 42 15.83 -2.72 7.20
CA ASP A 42 15.62 -1.41 6.56
C ASP A 42 15.57 -1.48 5.02
N LYS A 43 15.93 -2.64 4.44
CA LYS A 43 15.75 -2.94 3.01
C LYS A 43 14.45 -3.67 2.70
N THR A 44 13.64 -4.00 3.71
CA THR A 44 12.33 -4.62 3.51
C THR A 44 11.46 -3.71 2.65
N GLN A 45 10.70 -4.29 1.73
CA GLN A 45 9.77 -3.56 0.87
C GLN A 45 8.34 -4.04 1.09
N GLN A 46 7.40 -3.11 1.07
CA GLN A 46 5.98 -3.40 1.24
C GLN A 46 5.14 -2.51 0.33
N GLY A 47 4.02 -3.04 -0.12
CA GLY A 47 3.01 -2.25 -0.82
C GLY A 47 1.64 -2.88 -0.73
N ILE A 48 0.62 -2.02 -0.75
CA ILE A 48 -0.80 -2.39 -0.83
C ILE A 48 -1.41 -1.94 -2.16
N THR A 49 -2.63 -2.38 -2.45
CA THR A 49 -3.30 -2.19 -3.75
C THR A 49 -3.57 -0.73 -4.12
N LEU A 50 -3.95 0.08 -3.14
CA LEU A 50 -4.34 1.48 -3.31
C LEU A 50 -3.44 2.42 -2.50
N GLY A 51 -3.83 2.74 -1.28
CA GLY A 51 -3.08 3.54 -0.32
C GLY A 51 -3.66 3.31 1.08
N GLU A 52 -3.01 3.84 2.12
CA GLU A 52 -3.38 3.55 3.51
C GLU A 52 -4.69 4.20 3.96
N SER A 53 -5.20 5.20 3.23
CA SER A 53 -6.44 5.87 3.55
C SER A 53 -7.65 5.17 2.94
N GLY A 54 -8.75 5.08 3.70
CA GLY A 54 -10.07 4.69 3.19
C GLY A 54 -10.93 5.87 2.70
N ASP A 55 -10.45 7.11 2.87
CA ASP A 55 -11.13 8.33 2.43
C ASP A 55 -10.66 8.72 1.02
N PRO A 56 -11.54 8.75 0.00
CA PRO A 56 -11.20 9.15 -1.37
C PRO A 56 -10.65 10.57 -1.55
N SER A 57 -10.86 11.45 -0.56
CA SER A 57 -10.33 12.82 -0.57
C SER A 57 -8.88 12.91 -0.06
N SER A 58 -8.40 11.87 0.61
CA SER A 58 -7.04 11.82 1.15
C SER A 58 -6.00 11.68 0.02
N PRO A 59 -4.83 12.33 0.11
CA PRO A 59 -3.72 12.08 -0.80
C PRO A 59 -3.26 10.61 -0.76
N HIS A 60 -3.52 9.90 0.34
CA HIS A 60 -3.14 8.51 0.58
C HIS A 60 -4.23 7.50 0.23
N TRP A 61 -5.24 7.89 -0.56
CA TRP A 61 -6.30 6.98 -1.03
C TRP A 61 -5.80 5.97 -2.05
N GLN A 62 -4.93 6.39 -2.97
CA GLN A 62 -4.51 5.58 -4.14
C GLN A 62 -3.05 5.85 -4.57
N ASP A 63 -2.24 6.43 -3.69
CA ASP A 63 -0.86 6.86 -3.97
C ASP A 63 0.13 5.71 -4.20
N GLN A 64 -0.22 4.47 -3.84
CA GLN A 64 0.57 3.27 -4.15
C GLN A 64 0.04 2.49 -5.36
N LEU A 65 -1.11 2.88 -5.95
CA LEU A 65 -1.73 2.15 -7.06
C LEU A 65 -0.81 1.99 -8.28
N ALA A 66 0.01 3.00 -8.58
CA ALA A 66 0.98 2.92 -9.68
C ALA A 66 2.07 1.87 -9.40
N ASP A 67 2.66 1.90 -8.21
CA ASP A 67 3.67 0.94 -7.76
C ASP A 67 3.11 -0.47 -7.66
N TRP A 68 1.86 -0.59 -7.20
CA TRP A 68 1.14 -1.86 -7.17
C TRP A 68 0.97 -2.45 -8.58
N ARG A 69 0.66 -1.63 -9.58
CA ARG A 69 0.55 -2.09 -10.98
C ARG A 69 1.91 -2.49 -11.55
N ALA A 70 2.97 -1.78 -11.19
CA ALA A 70 4.33 -2.04 -11.68
C ALA A 70 5.07 -3.14 -10.90
N VAL A 71 4.52 -3.62 -9.78
CA VAL A 71 5.18 -4.57 -8.87
C VAL A 71 6.48 -3.98 -8.31
N THR A 72 6.44 -2.70 -7.94
CA THR A 72 7.57 -1.93 -7.39
C THR A 72 7.26 -1.44 -5.98
N PRO A 73 7.10 -2.35 -4.98
CA PRO A 73 6.80 -1.95 -3.61
C PRO A 73 7.89 -1.03 -3.05
N ARG A 74 7.48 -0.06 -2.22
CA ARG A 74 8.40 0.93 -1.64
C ARG A 74 9.13 0.33 -0.44
N ILE A 75 10.23 0.97 -0.04
CA ILE A 75 10.91 0.65 1.21
C ILE A 75 9.93 0.80 2.38
N PHE A 76 9.96 -0.17 3.28
CA PHE A 76 9.20 -0.19 4.52
C PHE A 76 10.17 -0.04 5.70
N PRO A 77 10.43 1.20 6.16
CA PRO A 77 11.45 1.49 7.17
C PRO A 77 11.18 0.73 8.47
N PHE A 78 12.23 0.16 9.07
CA PHE A 78 12.10 -0.66 10.28
C PHE A 78 12.79 -0.02 11.48
N SER A 79 14.05 0.40 11.33
CA SER A 79 14.81 1.01 12.41
C SER A 79 14.23 2.37 12.80
N ALA A 80 14.35 2.73 14.08
CA ALA A 80 13.82 4.00 14.58
C ALA A 80 14.35 5.21 13.80
N ALA A 81 15.62 5.18 13.38
CA ALA A 81 16.22 6.23 12.57
C ALA A 81 15.64 6.27 11.14
N ALA A 82 15.48 5.12 10.49
CA ALA A 82 14.87 5.04 9.16
C ALA A 82 13.41 5.50 9.18
N VAL A 83 12.64 5.09 10.19
CA VAL A 83 11.27 5.55 10.42
C VAL A 83 11.25 7.06 10.61
N ALA A 84 12.06 7.61 11.54
CA ALA A 84 12.11 9.04 11.79
C ALA A 84 12.45 9.87 10.53
N ASN A 85 13.36 9.38 9.69
CA ASN A 85 13.73 10.03 8.42
C ASN A 85 12.61 9.98 7.36
N ALA A 86 11.80 8.91 7.36
CA ALA A 86 10.73 8.72 6.37
C ALA A 86 9.41 9.41 6.78
N THR A 87 9.19 9.65 8.08
CA THR A 87 7.96 10.24 8.63
C THR A 87 7.59 11.56 7.95
N LYS A 88 6.31 11.67 7.56
CA LYS A 88 5.72 12.91 7.01
C LYS A 88 4.86 13.68 8.01
N GLU A 89 4.17 12.96 8.88
CA GLU A 89 3.29 13.53 9.90
C GLU A 89 3.47 12.81 11.23
N THR A 90 3.28 13.51 12.36
CA THR A 90 3.39 12.94 13.70
C THR A 90 2.21 13.38 14.54
N LEU A 91 1.51 12.42 15.14
CA LEU A 91 0.44 12.64 16.09
C LEU A 91 0.88 12.15 17.48
N VAL A 92 0.82 13.04 18.47
CA VAL A 92 1.10 12.68 19.87
C VAL A 92 -0.23 12.39 20.57
N LEU A 93 -0.39 11.15 21.02
CA LEU A 93 -1.52 10.74 21.85
C LEU A 93 -1.10 10.80 23.31
N ALA A 94 -1.80 11.60 24.10
CA ALA A 94 -1.56 11.76 25.54
C ALA A 94 -2.84 11.45 26.32
N PRO A 95 -2.75 10.89 27.54
CA PRO A 95 -3.91 10.66 28.38
C PRO A 95 -4.66 11.96 28.70
N LEU A 96 -6.00 11.88 28.75
CA LEU A 96 -6.80 12.87 29.46
C LEU A 96 -6.54 12.70 30.96
N LYS A 97 -6.25 13.80 31.65
CA LYS A 97 -5.97 13.84 33.09
C LYS A 97 -7.15 13.30 33.91
#